data_AF-A0A6I1ERQ6-F1
#
_entry.id   AF-A0A6I1ERQ6-F1
#
_cell.length_a   1.000
_cell.length_b   1.000
_cell.length_c   1.000
_cell.angle_alpha   90.00
_cell.angle_beta   90.00
_cell.angle_gamma   90.00
#
_symmetry.space_group_name_H-M   'P 1'
#
loop_
_entity.id
_entity.type
_entity.pdbx_description
1 polymer ?
#
loop_
_entity_poly.entity_id
_entity_poly.type
_entity_poly.pdbx_seq_one_letter_code
_entity_poly.pdbx_strand_id
1 'polypeptide(L)'
;MRTFLRSALLLSLSAGILSGCAAVNEEHQNFANRKIDIVPVVGSIWRITASFPGYESSTGIADYIYERAQAFCGERGMGMMPQTGSSSAAGADGTPAEAWLEFRCSAPEKVDREYQPIKLHFDLEDEDEKKKR
;
A
#
# COMPACT_ATOMS: atom_id res chain seq x y z
N MET A 1 -57.49 -39.33 23.68
CA MET A 1 -58.33 -38.14 23.36
C MET A 1 -58.10 -37.07 24.42
N ARG A 2 -58.03 -35.79 24.00
CA ARG A 2 -58.03 -34.54 24.80
C ARG A 2 -56.63 -34.04 25.23
N THR A 3 -55.92 -33.36 24.33
CA THR A 3 -55.88 -31.88 24.17
C THR A 3 -55.08 -31.20 25.27
N PHE A 4 -53.77 -31.06 25.06
CA PHE A 4 -52.98 -30.00 25.68
C PHE A 4 -52.98 -28.80 24.74
N LEU A 5 -53.93 -27.91 24.97
CA LEU A 5 -53.97 -26.55 24.42
C LEU A 5 -53.51 -25.58 25.52
N ARG A 6 -52.87 -24.48 25.11
CA ARG A 6 -52.43 -23.29 25.90
C ARG A 6 -51.01 -23.45 26.46
N SER A 7 -50.02 -22.61 26.18
CA SER A 7 -50.07 -21.18 25.86
C SER A 7 -48.83 -20.79 25.04
N ALA A 8 -49.08 -20.08 23.94
CA ALA A 8 -48.11 -19.22 23.30
C ALA A 8 -47.81 -18.02 24.20
N LEU A 9 -46.54 -17.66 24.40
CA LEU A 9 -46.16 -16.31 24.78
C LEU A 9 -44.69 -16.03 24.41
N LEU A 10 -44.53 -15.23 23.35
CA LEU A 10 -43.45 -14.26 23.11
C LEU A 10 -42.06 -14.77 22.69
N LEU A 11 -41.95 -15.25 21.44
CA LEU A 11 -40.76 -14.96 20.62
C LEU A 11 -40.96 -13.56 20.03
N SER A 12 -40.40 -12.56 20.70
CA SER A 12 -40.42 -11.17 20.25
C SER A 12 -39.75 -11.07 18.89
N LEU A 13 -40.58 -10.76 17.90
CA LEU A 13 -40.26 -10.43 16.53
C LEU A 13 -39.37 -9.18 16.49
N SER A 14 -38.05 -9.33 16.52
CA SER A 14 -37.13 -8.27 16.09
C SER A 14 -36.99 -8.31 14.57
N ALA A 15 -38.09 -8.05 13.86
CA ALA A 15 -38.05 -7.72 12.43
C ALA A 15 -37.78 -6.21 12.29
N GLY A 16 -36.61 -5.79 12.76
CA GLY A 16 -36.07 -4.45 12.52
C GLY A 16 -35.39 -4.42 11.15
N ILE A 17 -36.18 -4.09 10.13
CA ILE A 17 -35.80 -3.46 8.86
C ILE A 17 -34.29 -3.52 8.53
N LEU A 18 -33.88 -4.59 7.85
CA LEU A 18 -32.60 -4.65 7.12
C LEU A 18 -32.77 -4.07 5.69
N SER A 19 -33.53 -2.98 5.51
CA SER A 19 -33.64 -2.31 4.20
C SER A 19 -32.55 -1.25 4.06
N GLY A 20 -31.31 -1.72 3.90
CA GLY A 20 -30.17 -0.84 3.63
C GLY A 20 -29.04 -1.49 2.81
N CYS A 21 -29.18 -2.75 2.37
CA CYS A 21 -28.09 -3.49 1.71
C CYS A 21 -28.15 -3.47 0.17
N ALA A 22 -28.98 -2.65 -0.47
CA ALA A 22 -29.09 -2.65 -1.93
C ALA A 22 -28.02 -1.80 -2.63
N ALA A 23 -27.44 -0.79 -1.97
CA ALA A 23 -26.47 0.13 -2.56
C ALA A 23 -24.99 -0.26 -2.33
N VAL A 24 -24.72 -1.30 -1.54
CA VAL A 24 -23.35 -1.75 -1.21
C VAL A 24 -22.81 -2.82 -2.17
N ASN A 25 -23.65 -3.33 -3.07
CA ASN A 25 -23.28 -4.50 -3.86
C ASN A 25 -22.23 -4.17 -4.92
N GLU A 26 -22.38 -3.05 -5.64
CA GLU A 26 -21.49 -2.73 -6.77
C GLU A 26 -20.07 -2.40 -6.32
N GLU A 27 -19.92 -1.63 -5.23
CA GLU A 27 -18.61 -1.36 -4.64
C GLU A 27 -17.98 -2.66 -4.10
N HIS A 28 -18.75 -3.48 -3.38
CA HIS A 28 -18.27 -4.75 -2.80
C HIS A 28 -17.83 -5.76 -3.87
N GLN A 29 -18.53 -5.85 -5.00
CA GLN A 29 -18.12 -6.71 -6.12
C GLN A 29 -16.79 -6.24 -6.76
N ASN A 30 -16.56 -4.94 -6.86
CA ASN A 30 -15.27 -4.41 -7.36
C ASN A 30 -14.11 -4.70 -6.38
N PHE A 31 -14.37 -4.71 -5.07
CA PHE A 31 -13.40 -5.16 -4.07
C PHE A 31 -13.17 -6.68 -4.09
N ALA A 32 -14.23 -7.47 -4.21
CA ALA A 32 -14.16 -8.93 -4.23
C ALA A 32 -13.44 -9.50 -5.47
N ASN A 33 -13.48 -8.77 -6.59
CA ASN A 33 -12.84 -9.17 -7.84
C ASN A 33 -11.41 -8.64 -8.01
N ARG A 34 -10.81 -8.05 -6.97
CA ARG A 34 -9.40 -7.65 -6.98
C ARG A 34 -8.53 -8.89 -6.95
N LYS A 35 -7.62 -9.00 -7.92
CA LYS A 35 -6.64 -10.10 -7.98
C LYS A 35 -5.28 -9.56 -7.63
N ILE A 36 -4.60 -10.21 -6.70
CA ILE A 36 -3.24 -9.84 -6.27
C ILE A 36 -2.44 -11.13 -6.12
N ASP A 37 -1.35 -11.22 -6.86
CA ASP A 37 -0.45 -12.37 -6.84
C ASP A 37 0.98 -11.90 -6.61
N ILE A 38 1.72 -12.67 -5.82
CA ILE A 38 3.16 -12.48 -5.60
C ILE A 38 3.86 -13.77 -6.00
N VAL A 39 4.69 -13.70 -7.03
CA VAL A 39 5.38 -14.86 -7.59
C VAL A 39 6.90 -14.65 -7.61
N PRO A 40 7.69 -15.71 -7.39
CA PRO A 40 9.13 -15.64 -7.60
C PRO A 40 9.43 -15.53 -9.10
N VAL A 41 10.37 -14.67 -9.49
CA VAL A 41 10.79 -14.50 -10.89
C VAL A 41 12.12 -15.21 -11.14
N VAL A 42 13.23 -14.59 -10.74
CA VAL A 42 14.59 -15.14 -10.85
C VAL A 42 15.43 -14.68 -9.66
N GLY A 43 16.15 -15.63 -9.05
CA GLY A 43 17.02 -15.35 -7.91
C GLY A 43 16.24 -14.83 -6.70
N SER A 44 16.61 -13.65 -6.19
CA SER A 44 15.94 -12.97 -5.07
C SER A 44 14.89 -11.94 -5.50
N ILE A 45 14.50 -11.93 -6.79
CA ILE A 45 13.48 -11.03 -7.32
C ILE A 45 12.10 -11.69 -7.23
N TRP A 46 11.16 -10.94 -6.67
CA TRP A 46 9.74 -11.24 -6.62
C TRP A 46 8.99 -10.28 -7.53
N ARG A 47 7.86 -10.73 -8.09
CA ARG A 47 6.93 -9.88 -8.82
C ARG A 47 5.58 -9.92 -8.14
N ILE A 48 5.07 -8.76 -7.78
CA ILE A 48 3.67 -8.56 -7.39
C ILE A 48 2.90 -8.05 -8.61
N THR A 49 1.74 -8.63 -8.86
CA THR A 49 0.79 -8.19 -9.90
C THR A 49 -0.57 -7.96 -9.25
N ALA A 50 -1.22 -6.85 -9.58
CA ALA A 50 -2.56 -6.51 -9.14
C ALA A 50 -3.45 -6.13 -10.33
N SER A 51 -4.71 -6.55 -10.28
CA SER A 51 -5.75 -6.18 -11.25
C SER A 51 -7.03 -5.81 -10.51
N PHE A 52 -7.43 -4.53 -10.61
CA PHE A 52 -8.57 -3.93 -9.90
C PHE A 52 -9.64 -3.45 -10.91
N PRO A 53 -10.80 -4.11 -10.97
CA PRO A 53 -11.91 -3.66 -11.81
C PRO A 53 -12.44 -2.28 -11.37
N GLY A 54 -12.74 -1.40 -12.34
CA GLY A 54 -13.36 -0.09 -12.08
C GLY A 54 -12.50 0.90 -11.28
N TYR A 55 -11.20 0.64 -11.12
CA TYR A 55 -10.32 1.50 -10.32
C TYR A 55 -9.68 2.59 -11.22
N GLU A 56 -10.05 3.85 -10.99
CA GLU A 56 -9.67 4.93 -11.91
C GLU A 56 -8.24 5.46 -11.72
N SER A 57 -7.58 5.14 -10.60
CA SER A 57 -6.26 5.69 -10.26
C SER A 57 -5.12 4.72 -10.58
N SER A 58 -4.28 5.05 -11.56
CA SER A 58 -3.04 4.32 -11.82
C SER A 58 -2.03 4.45 -10.67
N THR A 59 -1.92 5.63 -10.07
CA THR A 59 -1.03 5.87 -8.93
C THR A 59 -1.49 5.13 -7.69
N GLY A 60 -2.80 5.09 -7.42
CA GLY A 60 -3.34 4.39 -6.25
C GLY A 60 -3.09 2.87 -6.29
N ILE A 61 -3.18 2.24 -7.47
CA ILE A 61 -2.88 0.81 -7.59
C ILE A 61 -1.36 0.57 -7.49
N ALA A 62 -0.53 1.50 -7.97
CA ALA A 62 0.92 1.44 -7.82
C ALA A 62 1.36 1.55 -6.34
N ASP A 63 0.80 2.51 -5.61
CA ASP A 63 1.06 2.70 -4.17
C ASP A 63 0.62 1.46 -3.38
N TYR A 64 -0.54 0.90 -3.71
CA TYR A 64 -1.05 -0.32 -3.08
C TYR A 64 -0.08 -1.50 -3.23
N ILE A 65 0.40 -1.77 -4.47
CA ILE A 65 1.33 -2.89 -4.67
C ILE A 65 2.69 -2.61 -4.03
N TYR A 66 3.10 -1.35 -3.93
CA TYR A 66 4.34 -0.94 -3.27
C TYR A 66 4.27 -1.20 -1.76
N GLU A 67 3.21 -0.75 -1.10
CA GLU A 67 2.96 -1.03 0.32
C GLU A 67 2.87 -2.53 0.60
N ARG A 68 2.20 -3.28 -0.28
CA ARG A 68 2.09 -4.73 -0.14
C ARG A 68 3.44 -5.43 -0.29
N ALA A 69 4.29 -4.98 -1.21
CA ALA A 69 5.65 -5.48 -1.37
C ALA A 69 6.53 -5.13 -0.16
N GLN A 70 6.38 -3.93 0.43
CA GLN A 70 7.03 -3.56 1.69
C GLN A 70 6.64 -4.49 2.82
N ALA A 71 5.35 -4.74 3.02
CA ALA A 71 4.85 -5.66 4.04
C ALA A 71 5.40 -7.08 3.82
N PHE A 72 5.41 -7.58 2.59
CA PHE A 72 5.94 -8.90 2.24
C PHE A 72 7.42 -9.06 2.59
N CYS A 73 8.26 -8.04 2.39
CA CYS A 73 9.66 -8.08 2.84
C CYS A 73 9.79 -7.85 4.36
N GLY A 74 8.95 -6.98 4.93
CA GLY A 74 8.95 -6.64 6.36
C GLY A 74 8.58 -7.80 7.26
N GLU A 75 7.66 -8.66 6.83
CA GLU A 75 7.34 -9.94 7.50
C GLU A 75 8.57 -10.86 7.65
N ARG A 76 9.61 -10.65 6.83
CA ARG A 76 10.89 -11.37 6.87
C ARG A 76 12.03 -10.58 7.52
N GLY A 77 11.74 -9.43 8.12
CA GLY A 77 12.75 -8.52 8.69
C GLY A 77 13.67 -7.88 7.65
N MET A 78 13.24 -7.81 6.38
CA MET A 78 13.99 -7.22 5.28
C MET A 78 13.32 -5.94 4.78
N GLY A 79 14.12 -5.03 4.22
CA GLY A 79 13.63 -3.90 3.45
C GLY A 79 13.24 -4.32 2.03
N MET A 80 12.24 -3.67 1.46
CA MET A 80 11.87 -3.83 0.06
C MET A 80 12.65 -2.86 -0.81
N MET A 81 13.24 -3.37 -1.89
CA MET A 81 13.94 -2.58 -2.90
C MET A 81 13.24 -2.76 -4.25
N PRO A 82 12.57 -1.72 -4.78
CA PRO A 82 11.94 -1.80 -6.09
C PRO A 82 13.00 -1.96 -7.19
N GLN A 83 12.67 -2.67 -8.26
CA GLN A 83 13.56 -2.86 -9.42
C GLN A 83 12.96 -2.20 -10.66
N THR A 84 11.76 -2.64 -11.05
CA THR A 84 11.02 -2.11 -12.19
C THR A 84 9.55 -2.40 -12.01
N GLY A 85 8.68 -1.62 -12.62
CA GLY A 85 7.25 -1.79 -12.51
C GLY A 85 6.49 -0.88 -13.45
N SER A 86 5.19 -1.12 -13.55
CA SER A 86 4.28 -0.30 -14.32
C SER A 86 2.90 -0.33 -13.70
N SER A 87 2.11 0.69 -13.99
CA SER A 87 0.71 0.78 -13.61
C SER A 87 -0.11 1.43 -14.72
N SER A 88 -1.36 1.02 -14.83
CA SER A 88 -2.39 1.58 -15.71
C SER A 88 -3.68 1.79 -14.93
N ALA A 89 -4.40 2.84 -15.26
CA ALA A 89 -5.76 3.07 -14.78
C ALA A 89 -6.74 2.18 -15.55
N ALA A 90 -7.94 2.00 -15.00
CA ALA A 90 -9.01 1.34 -15.72
C ALA A 90 -9.35 2.07 -17.03
N GLY A 91 -9.61 1.30 -18.08
CA GLY A 91 -10.00 1.81 -19.40
C GLY A 91 -11.50 2.12 -19.47
N ALA A 92 -11.88 3.06 -20.34
CA ALA A 92 -13.27 3.40 -20.60
C ALA A 92 -14.08 2.24 -21.24
N ASP A 93 -13.39 1.21 -21.74
CA ASP A 93 -13.93 -0.02 -22.30
C ASP A 93 -14.18 -1.12 -21.25
N GLY A 94 -13.95 -0.82 -19.97
CA GLY A 94 -14.06 -1.79 -18.88
C GLY A 94 -12.79 -2.60 -18.62
N THR A 95 -11.67 -2.25 -19.27
CA THR A 95 -10.35 -2.80 -18.92
C THR A 95 -10.03 -2.49 -17.45
N PRO A 96 -9.67 -3.48 -16.61
CA PRO A 96 -9.33 -3.22 -15.22
C PRO A 96 -8.06 -2.37 -15.11
N ALA A 97 -7.90 -1.68 -13.98
CA ALA A 97 -6.60 -1.12 -13.64
C ALA A 97 -5.63 -2.24 -13.34
N GLU A 98 -4.42 -2.16 -13.87
CA GLU A 98 -3.40 -3.17 -13.66
C GLU A 98 -2.12 -2.53 -13.17
N ALA A 99 -1.43 -3.20 -12.26
CA ALA A 99 -0.10 -2.80 -11.87
C ALA A 99 0.75 -4.02 -11.59
N TRP A 100 2.03 -3.88 -11.87
CA TRP A 100 3.02 -4.89 -11.51
C TRP A 100 4.31 -4.23 -11.05
N LEU A 101 4.96 -4.87 -10.10
CA LEU A 101 6.22 -4.40 -9.52
C LEU A 101 7.12 -5.61 -9.29
N GLU A 102 8.31 -5.54 -9.86
CA GLU A 102 9.43 -6.38 -9.48
C GLU A 102 10.22 -5.72 -8.36
N PHE A 103 10.51 -6.50 -7.33
CA PHE A 103 11.22 -6.02 -6.16
C PHE A 103 12.10 -7.12 -5.56
N ARG A 104 13.09 -6.71 -4.79
CA ARG A 104 13.94 -7.59 -4.00
C ARG A 104 13.70 -7.31 -2.52
N CYS A 105 13.80 -8.34 -1.70
CA CYS A 105 13.94 -8.15 -0.27
C CYS A 105 15.44 -8.15 0.09
N SER A 106 15.92 -7.10 0.73
CA SER A 106 17.31 -6.95 1.16
C SER A 106 17.37 -6.62 2.64
N ALA A 107 18.43 -7.06 3.33
CA ALA A 107 18.66 -6.60 4.70
C ALA A 107 18.76 -5.07 4.72
N PRO A 108 18.11 -4.38 5.68
CA PRO A 108 18.26 -2.95 5.81
C PRO A 108 19.73 -2.62 6.07
N GLU A 109 20.28 -1.70 5.28
CA GLU A 109 21.64 -1.23 5.51
C GLU A 109 21.66 -0.41 6.79
N LYS A 110 22.48 -0.83 7.76
CA LYS A 110 22.72 -0.03 8.97
C LYS A 110 23.63 1.12 8.58
N VAL A 111 23.06 2.29 8.37
CA VAL A 111 23.83 3.51 8.12
C VAL A 111 24.22 4.12 9.46
N ASP A 112 25.43 3.79 9.92
CA ASP A 112 26.05 4.50 11.04
C ASP A 112 26.55 5.86 10.55
N ARG A 113 25.75 6.91 10.75
CA ARG A 113 26.15 8.28 10.37
C ARG A 113 27.07 8.84 11.46
N GLU A 114 28.38 8.66 11.28
CA GLU A 114 29.37 9.42 12.05
C GLU A 114 29.25 10.92 11.68
N TYR A 115 28.94 11.76 12.68
CA TYR A 115 28.86 13.20 12.47
C TYR A 115 30.25 13.76 12.18
N GLN A 116 30.48 14.25 10.96
CA GLN A 116 31.68 15.03 10.66
C GLN A 116 31.43 16.51 10.92
N PRO A 117 32.11 17.13 11.90
CA PRO A 117 31.95 18.55 12.16
C PRO A 117 32.45 19.37 10.96
N ILE A 118 31.65 20.36 10.57
CA ILE A 118 32.02 21.32 9.53
C ILE A 118 33.23 22.11 10.03
N LYS A 119 34.37 21.99 9.35
CA LYS A 119 35.55 22.83 9.60
C LYS A 119 35.39 24.13 8.81
N LEU A 120 35.07 25.21 9.50
CA LEU A 120 35.08 26.55 8.93
C LEU A 120 36.50 27.11 9.06
N HIS A 121 37.14 27.41 7.92
CA HIS A 121 38.35 28.21 7.87
C HIS A 121 37.94 29.66 7.62
N PHE A 122 38.23 30.54 8.58
CA PHE A 122 38.07 31.97 8.42
C PHE A 122 39.46 32.56 8.17
N ASP A 123 39.75 32.88 6.92
CA ASP A 123 40.89 33.71 6.59
C ASP A 123 40.48 35.16 6.87
N LEU A 124 40.94 35.68 8.02
CA LEU A 124 40.86 37.11 8.31
C LEU A 124 42.01 37.76 7.53
N GLU A 125 41.70 38.45 6.45
CA GLU A 125 42.67 39.30 5.75
C GLU A 125 43.02 40.49 6.65
N ASP A 126 44.27 40.54 7.13
CA ASP A 126 44.83 41.66 7.88
C ASP A 126 44.89 42.90 6.98
N GLU A 127 43.85 43.73 6.98
CA GLU A 127 43.91 45.09 6.43
C GLU A 127 44.63 46.03 7.41
N ASP A 128 45.96 45.92 7.49
CA ASP A 128 46.79 46.96 8.12
C ASP A 128 48.13 47.07 7.40
N GLU A 129 48.25 48.04 6.48
CA GLU A 129 49.43 48.92 6.34
C GLU A 129 49.34 49.77 5.05
N LYS A 130 48.52 50.83 5.03
CA LYS A 130 48.80 52.03 4.20
C LYS A 130 48.35 53.32 4.88
N LYS A 131 49.15 53.81 5.84
CA LYS A 131 49.22 55.26 6.11
C LYS A 131 50.57 55.70 6.67
N LYS A 132 51.54 55.89 5.76
CA LYS A 132 52.62 56.87 5.93
C LYS A 132 52.79 57.65 4.62
N ARG A 133 52.12 58.80 4.55
CA ARG A 133 52.53 59.99 3.80
C ARG A 133 51.99 61.21 4.53
#